data_AF-A0A0N4Y9V4-F1
#
_entry.id   AF-A0A0N4Y9V4-F1
#
_cell.length_a   1.000
_cell.length_b   1.000
_cell.length_c   1.000
_cell.angle_alpha   90.00
_cell.angle_beta   90.00
_cell.angle_gamma   90.00
#
_symmetry.space_group_name_H-M   'P 1'
#
loop_
_entity.id
_entity.type
_entity.pdbx_description
1 polymer ?
#
loop_
_entity_poly.entity_id
_entity_poly.type
_entity_poly.pdbx_seq_one_letter_code
_entity_poly.pdbx_strand_id
1 'polypeptide(L)'
;MGHMRLTGLAFTAQDNPLHMTKESITSKILEYLHGDTVLFWNDESAKLEKYQHVYWEPVIEHANAGLGTSLKPSMNLFEEEVVSSADAKIVEKWLMSYNFWALTGMQYAVESVKSVLLPYSVVTFKMGADDAVERALIEQKIQTETWGKVSGNFYLVVNFLDFLNFFIANLLFYLP
;
A
#
# COMPACT_ATOMS: atom_id res chain seq x y z
N MET A 1 25.79 5.79 2.15
CA MET A 1 26.01 4.42 1.61
C MET A 1 24.63 3.83 1.32
N GLY A 2 24.06 4.06 0.14
CA GLY A 2 22.62 3.84 -0.09
C GLY A 2 22.23 3.46 -1.52
N HIS A 3 23.13 2.83 -2.28
CA HIS A 3 23.01 2.74 -3.74
C HIS A 3 22.72 1.34 -4.32
N MET A 4 22.26 0.37 -3.52
CA MET A 4 21.98 -0.99 -4.03
C MET A 4 20.72 -1.62 -3.43
N ARG A 5 19.64 -0.83 -3.27
CA ARG A 5 18.40 -1.31 -2.63
C ARG A 5 17.63 -2.29 -3.50
N LEU A 6 17.52 -2.02 -4.80
CA LEU A 6 16.98 -2.97 -5.78
C LEU A 6 17.79 -4.27 -5.79
N THR A 7 19.12 -4.19 -5.71
CA THR A 7 19.99 -5.37 -5.65
C THR A 7 19.81 -6.15 -4.35
N GLY A 8 19.71 -5.47 -3.20
CA GLY A 8 19.45 -6.12 -1.91
C GLY A 8 18.08 -6.81 -1.87
N LEU A 9 17.05 -6.19 -2.46
CA LEU A 9 15.73 -6.79 -2.60
C LEU A 9 15.75 -7.99 -3.55
N ALA A 10 16.44 -7.87 -4.69
CA ALA A 10 16.63 -8.97 -5.63
C ALA A 10 17.33 -10.17 -4.97
N PHE A 11 18.40 -9.93 -4.19
CA PHE A 11 19.05 -11.00 -3.43
C PHE A 11 18.15 -11.59 -2.34
N THR A 12 17.37 -10.76 -1.64
CA THR A 12 16.43 -11.26 -0.63
C THR A 12 15.37 -12.17 -1.26
N ALA A 13 14.84 -11.80 -2.44
CA ALA A 13 13.90 -12.63 -3.18
C ALA A 13 14.56 -13.89 -3.75
N GLN A 14 15.80 -13.81 -4.24
CA GLN A 14 16.57 -14.94 -4.77
C GLN A 14 16.88 -15.97 -3.68
N ASP A 15 17.45 -15.51 -2.57
CA ASP A 15 17.95 -16.36 -1.49
C ASP A 15 16.78 -16.89 -0.65
N ASN A 16 15.69 -16.14 -0.57
CA ASN A 16 14.50 -16.43 0.23
C ASN A 16 14.85 -17.03 1.60
N PRO A 17 15.64 -16.32 2.44
CA PRO A 17 16.22 -16.87 3.66
C PRO A 17 15.16 -17.25 4.71
N LEU A 18 13.95 -16.70 4.58
CA LEU A 18 12.80 -17.00 5.45
C LEU A 18 11.90 -18.10 4.87
N HIS A 19 12.28 -18.72 3.75
CA HIS A 19 11.51 -19.74 3.04
C HIS A 19 10.04 -19.34 2.82
N MET A 20 9.82 -18.06 2.49
CA MET A 20 8.48 -17.55 2.22
C MET A 20 7.92 -18.21 0.97
N THR A 21 6.62 -18.48 1.00
CA THR A 21 5.84 -18.91 -0.15
C THR A 21 4.95 -17.76 -0.63
N LYS A 22 4.37 -17.88 -1.83
CA LYS A 22 3.42 -16.88 -2.33
C LYS A 22 2.23 -16.71 -1.38
N GLU A 23 1.73 -17.80 -0.83
CA GLU A 23 0.63 -17.82 0.13
C GLU A 23 1.01 -17.04 1.38
N SER A 24 2.21 -17.29 1.93
CA SER A 24 2.68 -16.58 3.13
C SER A 24 2.85 -15.08 2.92
N ILE A 25 3.33 -14.66 1.73
CA ILE A 25 3.48 -13.24 1.40
C ILE A 25 2.10 -12.61 1.23
N THR A 26 1.20 -13.28 0.51
CA THR A 26 -0.17 -12.80 0.31
C THR A 26 -0.89 -12.63 1.65
N SER A 27 -0.78 -13.59 2.58
CA SER A 27 -1.35 -13.46 3.92
C SER A 27 -0.81 -12.22 4.65
N LYS A 28 0.50 -11.97 4.60
CA LYS A 28 1.10 -10.74 5.20
C LYS A 28 0.59 -9.45 4.56
N ILE A 29 0.38 -9.44 3.24
CA ILE A 29 -0.20 -8.27 2.56
C ILE A 29 -1.66 -8.06 3.00
N LEU A 30 -2.43 -9.13 3.13
CA LEU A 30 -3.84 -9.06 3.56
C LEU A 30 -3.99 -8.57 5.01
N GLU A 31 -3.01 -8.79 5.88
CA GLU A 31 -3.00 -8.17 7.22
C GLU A 31 -3.05 -6.63 7.14
N TYR A 32 -2.41 -6.03 6.14
CA TYR A 32 -2.50 -4.58 5.88
C TYR A 32 -3.81 -4.16 5.21
N LEU A 33 -4.50 -5.06 4.51
CA LEU A 33 -5.79 -4.72 3.87
C LEU A 33 -6.86 -4.42 4.92
N HIS A 34 -6.91 -5.21 5.99
CA HIS A 34 -7.87 -5.00 7.08
C HIS A 34 -7.62 -3.72 7.88
N GLY A 35 -6.36 -3.27 7.93
CA GLY A 35 -5.90 -2.03 8.57
C GLY A 35 -5.47 -0.97 7.58
N ASP A 36 -6.01 -0.97 6.35
CA ASP A 36 -5.47 -0.16 5.25
C ASP A 36 -5.61 1.33 5.57
N THR A 37 -4.48 2.06 5.53
CA THR A 37 -4.43 3.49 5.87
C THR A 37 -5.51 4.32 5.17
N VAL A 38 -5.86 4.02 3.91
CA VAL A 38 -6.86 4.83 3.19
C VAL A 38 -8.31 4.52 3.57
N LEU A 39 -8.55 3.43 4.30
CA LEU A 39 -9.88 3.01 4.76
C LEU A 39 -10.21 3.49 6.17
N PHE A 40 -9.25 4.01 6.94
CA PHE A 40 -9.51 4.50 8.30
C PHE A 40 -9.47 6.02 8.31
N TRP A 41 -10.65 6.64 8.37
CA TRP A 41 -10.83 8.08 8.28
C TRP A 41 -11.01 8.71 9.64
N ASN A 42 -10.63 9.98 9.74
CA ASN A 42 -10.71 10.77 10.96
C ASN A 42 -11.33 12.15 10.69
N ASP A 43 -12.23 12.61 11.55
CA ASP A 43 -12.93 13.89 11.47
C ASP A 43 -12.39 14.96 12.45
N GLU A 44 -11.20 14.72 13.03
CA GLU A 44 -10.49 15.63 13.96
C GLU A 44 -10.43 17.09 13.49
N SER A 45 -10.45 17.34 12.18
CA SER A 45 -10.63 18.68 11.64
C SER A 45 -11.31 18.66 10.26
N ALA A 46 -12.10 19.70 9.98
CA ALA A 46 -12.72 19.90 8.66
C ALA A 46 -11.68 19.97 7.52
N LYS A 47 -10.43 20.35 7.83
CA LYS A 47 -9.34 20.30 6.87
C LYS A 47 -8.95 18.85 6.56
N LEU A 48 -8.72 18.02 7.57
CA LEU A 48 -8.38 16.61 7.37
C LEU A 48 -9.49 15.87 6.61
N GLU A 49 -10.74 16.04 7.02
CA GLU A 49 -11.92 15.47 6.37
C GLU A 49 -11.92 15.79 4.87
N LYS A 50 -11.77 17.07 4.51
CA LYS A 50 -11.70 17.50 3.10
C LYS A 50 -10.57 16.83 2.33
N TYR A 51 -9.38 16.68 2.93
CA TYR A 51 -8.25 16.06 2.25
C TYR A 51 -8.47 14.55 2.09
N GLN A 52 -9.02 13.85 3.07
CA GLN A 52 -9.35 12.43 2.94
C GLN A 52 -10.35 12.21 1.79
N HIS A 53 -11.39 13.03 1.68
CA HIS A 53 -12.30 12.99 0.52
C HIS A 53 -11.57 13.24 -0.80
N VAL A 54 -10.79 14.31 -0.91
CA VAL A 54 -10.12 14.67 -2.17
C VAL A 54 -9.09 13.61 -2.60
N TYR A 55 -8.42 12.95 -1.65
CA TYR A 55 -7.25 12.14 -1.93
C TYR A 55 -7.44 10.63 -1.70
N TRP A 56 -8.23 10.20 -0.73
CA TRP A 56 -8.44 8.77 -0.45
C TRP A 56 -9.68 8.22 -1.13
N GLU A 57 -10.77 8.99 -1.25
CA GLU A 57 -11.99 8.54 -1.94
C GLU A 57 -11.70 8.05 -3.37
N PRO A 58 -10.92 8.78 -4.22
CA PRO A 58 -10.62 8.31 -5.57
C PRO A 58 -9.75 7.03 -5.60
N VAL A 59 -8.98 6.76 -4.55
CA VAL A 59 -8.17 5.53 -4.41
C VAL A 59 -9.09 4.34 -4.15
N ILE A 60 -10.05 4.51 -3.23
CA ILE A 60 -11.03 3.48 -2.89
C ILE A 60 -11.93 3.20 -4.09
N GLU A 61 -12.44 4.23 -4.75
CA GLU A 61 -13.28 4.09 -5.94
C GLU A 61 -12.55 3.35 -7.07
N HIS A 62 -11.28 3.68 -7.30
CA HIS A 62 -10.47 3.03 -8.32
C HIS A 62 -10.22 1.55 -8.01
N ALA A 63 -9.95 1.21 -6.75
CA ALA A 63 -9.82 -0.18 -6.31
C ALA A 63 -11.14 -0.95 -6.49
N ASN A 64 -12.26 -0.38 -6.04
CA ASN A 64 -13.58 -0.99 -6.20
C ASN A 64 -13.93 -1.22 -7.67
N ALA A 65 -13.69 -0.22 -8.53
CA ALA A 65 -13.98 -0.34 -9.95
C ALA A 65 -13.10 -1.39 -10.65
N GLY A 66 -11.81 -1.45 -10.33
CA GLY A 66 -10.87 -2.33 -11.03
C GLY A 66 -10.80 -3.76 -10.50
N LEU A 67 -11.00 -3.96 -9.19
CA LEU A 67 -11.02 -5.29 -8.56
C LEU A 67 -12.43 -5.88 -8.49
N GLY A 68 -13.47 -5.04 -8.59
CA GLY A 68 -14.86 -5.45 -8.35
C GLY A 68 -15.18 -5.63 -6.86
N THR A 69 -14.47 -4.90 -5.99
CA THR A 69 -14.70 -4.91 -4.54
C THR A 69 -15.72 -3.85 -4.12
N SER A 70 -16.16 -3.89 -2.86
CA SER A 70 -17.08 -2.91 -2.25
C SER A 70 -16.51 -2.29 -0.97
N LEU A 71 -15.21 -1.96 -0.98
CA LEU A 71 -14.49 -1.35 0.14
C LEU A 71 -15.05 0.02 0.47
N LYS A 72 -15.15 0.33 1.77
CA LYS A 72 -15.64 1.61 2.28
C LYS A 72 -14.77 2.10 3.43
N PRO A 73 -14.66 3.42 3.60
CA PRO A 73 -13.98 3.96 4.76
C PRO A 73 -14.79 3.69 6.04
N SER A 74 -14.06 3.52 7.13
CA SER A 74 -14.56 3.47 8.50
C SER A 74 -13.99 4.65 9.28
N MET A 75 -14.79 5.20 10.21
CA MET A 75 -14.33 6.16 11.22
C MET A 75 -14.13 5.52 12.59
N ASN A 76 -14.37 4.21 12.72
CA ASN A 76 -14.28 3.50 13.98
C ASN A 76 -13.02 2.65 13.99
N LEU A 77 -12.07 3.04 14.85
CA LEU A 77 -10.79 2.34 15.03
C LEU A 77 -10.95 0.87 15.46
N PHE A 78 -12.07 0.53 16.08
CA PHE A 78 -12.36 -0.82 16.59
C PHE A 78 -13.39 -1.56 15.75
N GLU A 79 -13.71 -1.07 14.54
CA GLU A 79 -14.61 -1.78 13.65
C GLU A 79 -13.96 -3.08 13.17
N GLU A 80 -14.53 -4.19 13.61
CA GLU A 80 -14.24 -5.49 13.06
C GLU A 80 -14.90 -5.58 11.67
N GLU A 81 -14.18 -6.13 10.70
CA GLU A 81 -14.68 -6.36 9.32
C GLU A 81 -14.85 -5.11 8.42
N VAL A 82 -14.00 -4.07 8.58
CA VAL A 82 -13.91 -2.95 7.60
C VAL A 82 -13.78 -3.46 6.15
N VAL A 83 -13.09 -4.60 5.98
CA VAL A 83 -13.02 -5.34 4.72
C VAL A 83 -13.74 -6.67 4.86
N SER A 84 -14.74 -6.89 4.00
CA SER A 84 -15.50 -8.13 3.99
C SER A 84 -14.63 -9.33 3.59
N SER A 85 -14.97 -10.52 4.07
CA SER A 85 -14.26 -11.75 3.66
C SER A 85 -14.36 -12.03 2.15
N ALA A 86 -15.41 -11.53 1.48
CA ALA A 86 -15.57 -11.62 0.03
C ALA A 86 -14.57 -10.70 -0.69
N ASP A 87 -14.45 -9.45 -0.26
CA ASP A 87 -13.50 -8.48 -0.83
C ASP A 87 -12.06 -8.91 -0.57
N ALA A 88 -11.75 -9.40 0.64
CA ALA A 88 -10.44 -9.91 0.98
C ALA A 88 -10.01 -11.06 0.05
N LYS A 89 -10.93 -11.98 -0.30
CA LYS A 89 -10.68 -13.06 -1.27
C LYS A 89 -10.46 -12.55 -2.70
N ILE A 90 -11.13 -11.47 -3.10
CA ILE A 90 -10.89 -10.84 -4.40
C ILE A 90 -9.47 -10.28 -4.46
N VAL A 91 -9.05 -9.56 -3.41
CA VAL A 91 -7.68 -9.02 -3.30
C VAL A 91 -6.65 -10.15 -3.22
N GLU A 92 -6.92 -11.21 -2.45
CA GLU A 92 -6.07 -12.41 -2.37
C GLU A 92 -5.84 -13.02 -3.74
N LYS A 93 -6.92 -13.23 -4.51
CA LYS A 93 -6.84 -13.79 -5.87
C LYS A 93 -6.02 -12.90 -6.80
N TRP A 94 -6.19 -11.58 -6.70
CA TRP A 94 -5.38 -10.62 -7.46
C TRP A 94 -3.90 -10.73 -7.10
N LEU A 95 -3.54 -10.76 -5.80
CA LEU A 95 -2.17 -10.92 -5.34
C LEU A 95 -1.54 -12.25 -5.80
N MET A 96 -2.29 -13.35 -5.65
CA MET A 96 -1.85 -14.67 -6.05
C MET A 96 -1.67 -14.84 -7.56
N SER A 97 -2.15 -13.90 -8.39
CA SER A 97 -1.89 -13.90 -9.83
C SER A 97 -0.44 -13.53 -10.18
N TYR A 98 0.27 -12.81 -9.32
CA TYR A 98 1.65 -12.40 -9.56
C TYR A 98 2.66 -13.51 -9.27
N ASN A 99 3.83 -13.47 -9.91
CA ASN A 99 4.94 -14.35 -9.55
C ASN A 99 5.52 -13.99 -8.17
N PHE A 100 6.33 -14.89 -7.59
CA PHE A 100 6.90 -14.71 -6.25
C PHE A 100 7.70 -13.41 -6.09
N TRP A 101 8.45 -13.03 -7.12
CA TRP A 101 9.34 -11.86 -7.10
C TRP A 101 8.57 -10.56 -7.11
N ALA A 102 7.61 -10.44 -8.03
CA ALA A 102 6.66 -9.34 -8.04
C ALA A 102 5.94 -9.27 -6.70
N LEU A 103 5.37 -10.36 -6.22
CA LEU A 103 4.67 -10.38 -4.94
C LEU A 103 5.56 -9.93 -3.74
N THR A 104 6.84 -10.29 -3.74
CA THR A 104 7.82 -9.79 -2.77
C THR A 104 7.95 -8.27 -2.85
N GLY A 105 8.11 -7.71 -4.05
CA GLY A 105 8.13 -6.26 -4.26
C GLY A 105 6.84 -5.58 -3.76
N MET A 106 5.68 -6.17 -4.04
CA MET A 106 4.39 -5.67 -3.56
C MET A 106 4.34 -5.63 -2.04
N GLN A 107 4.79 -6.69 -1.36
CA GLN A 107 4.83 -6.74 0.10
C GLN A 107 5.60 -5.56 0.69
N TYR A 108 6.81 -5.31 0.22
CA TYR A 108 7.60 -4.18 0.73
C TYR A 108 6.97 -2.82 0.40
N ALA A 109 6.36 -2.68 -0.78
CA ALA A 109 5.63 -1.46 -1.14
C ALA A 109 4.47 -1.22 -0.16
N VAL A 110 3.61 -2.23 0.04
CA VAL A 110 2.49 -2.20 1.00
C VAL A 110 2.98 -1.87 2.40
N GLU A 111 4.02 -2.54 2.89
CA GLU A 111 4.57 -2.34 4.23
C GLU A 111 5.10 -0.90 4.44
N SER A 112 5.62 -0.27 3.38
CA SER A 112 6.20 1.08 3.46
C SER A 112 5.16 2.19 3.57
N VAL A 113 3.99 2.03 2.95
CA VAL A 113 2.88 3.00 2.97
C VAL A 113 1.69 2.55 3.81
N LYS A 114 1.76 1.35 4.41
CA LYS A 114 0.71 0.77 5.26
C LYS A 114 -0.65 0.71 4.55
N SER A 115 -0.63 0.45 3.25
CA SER A 115 -1.81 0.43 2.39
C SER A 115 -1.59 -0.54 1.22
N VAL A 116 -2.61 -1.32 0.90
CA VAL A 116 -2.72 -2.16 -0.30
C VAL A 116 -3.27 -1.35 -1.47
N LEU A 117 -4.20 -0.43 -1.21
CA LEU A 117 -4.88 0.33 -2.26
C LEU A 117 -3.99 1.38 -2.94
N LEU A 118 -3.01 1.93 -2.23
CA LEU A 118 -2.02 2.86 -2.79
C LEU A 118 -1.08 2.16 -3.81
N PRO A 119 -0.34 1.09 -3.47
CA PRO A 119 0.41 0.30 -4.45
C PRO A 119 -0.45 -0.17 -5.62
N TYR A 120 -1.68 -0.65 -5.36
CA TYR A 120 -2.63 -1.04 -6.40
C TYR A 120 -2.86 0.09 -7.41
N SER A 121 -3.13 1.30 -6.93
CA SER A 121 -3.38 2.47 -7.78
C SER A 121 -2.16 2.86 -8.62
N VAL A 122 -0.95 2.61 -8.12
CA VAL A 122 0.27 2.90 -8.88
C VAL A 122 0.54 1.84 -9.95
N VAL A 123 0.43 0.55 -9.61
CA VAL A 123 0.67 -0.53 -10.59
C VAL A 123 -0.38 -0.60 -11.69
N THR A 124 -1.56 -0.02 -11.46
CA THR A 124 -2.62 0.17 -12.46
C THR A 124 -2.54 1.52 -13.17
N PHE A 125 -1.44 2.27 -12.97
CA PHE A 125 -1.16 3.56 -13.61
C PHE A 125 -2.22 4.64 -13.37
N LYS A 126 -2.99 4.54 -12.28
CA LYS A 126 -3.96 5.56 -11.88
C LYS A 126 -3.30 6.78 -11.23
N MET A 127 -2.14 6.58 -10.61
CA MET A 127 -1.34 7.63 -9.99
C MET A 127 0.16 7.34 -10.02
N GLY A 128 0.98 8.37 -9.85
CA GLY A 128 2.42 8.23 -9.70
C GLY A 128 2.81 7.74 -8.30
N ALA A 129 4.03 7.23 -8.18
CA ALA A 129 4.54 6.75 -6.90
C ALA A 129 4.70 7.86 -5.86
N ASP A 130 5.16 9.04 -6.31
CA ASP A 130 5.30 10.22 -5.45
C ASP A 130 3.93 10.65 -4.90
N ASP A 131 2.89 10.66 -5.73
CA ASP A 131 1.52 10.96 -5.30
C ASP A 131 1.01 9.95 -4.27
N ALA A 132 1.31 8.66 -4.45
CA ALA A 132 0.91 7.63 -3.48
C ALA A 132 1.58 7.84 -2.11
N VAL A 133 2.86 8.21 -2.11
CA VAL A 133 3.60 8.60 -0.89
C VAL A 133 2.95 9.82 -0.23
N GLU A 134 2.56 10.82 -1.01
CA GLU A 134 1.88 12.00 -0.47
C GLU A 134 0.56 11.64 0.21
N ARG A 135 -0.21 10.73 -0.41
CA ARG A 135 -1.51 10.28 0.09
C ARG A 135 -1.40 9.46 1.36
N ALA A 136 -0.35 8.65 1.50
CA ALA A 136 -0.07 7.92 2.74
C ALA A 136 0.27 8.86 3.92
N LEU A 137 0.69 10.10 3.65
CA LEU A 137 1.22 11.04 4.63
C LEU A 137 0.29 12.21 4.97
N ILE A 138 -0.96 12.21 4.48
CA ILE A 138 -1.88 13.35 4.62
C ILE A 138 -2.08 13.75 6.09
N GLU A 139 -2.36 12.80 6.96
CA GLU A 139 -2.54 13.07 8.40
C GLU A 139 -1.30 13.69 9.02
N GLN A 140 -0.12 13.11 8.77
CA GLN A 140 1.14 13.63 9.29
C GLN A 140 1.45 15.04 8.78
N LYS A 141 1.16 15.32 7.50
CA LYS A 141 1.31 16.65 6.91
C LYS A 141 0.41 17.66 7.63
N ILE A 142 -0.86 17.32 7.86
CA ILE A 142 -1.83 18.20 8.53
C ILE A 142 -1.46 18.42 10.01
N GLN A 143 -1.06 17.36 10.73
CA GLN A 143 -0.57 17.47 12.09
C GLN A 143 0.67 18.36 12.18
N THR A 144 1.61 18.22 11.25
CA THR A 144 2.82 19.04 11.16
C THR A 144 2.50 20.51 10.89
N GLU A 145 1.53 20.79 10.00
CA GLU A 145 1.08 22.15 9.70
C GLU A 145 0.35 22.79 10.90
N THR A 146 -0.36 21.99 11.70
CA THR A 146 -1.17 22.47 12.82
C THR A 146 -0.32 22.66 14.09
N TRP A 147 0.61 21.75 14.36
CA TRP A 147 1.34 21.67 15.64
C TRP A 147 2.86 21.88 15.51
N GLY A 148 3.37 22.11 14.29
CA GLY A 148 4.80 22.19 14.01
C GLY A 148 5.46 20.82 13.81
N LYS A 149 6.71 20.81 13.34
CA LYS A 149 7.47 19.57 13.08
C LYS A 149 7.93 18.91 14.39
N VAL A 150 7.49 17.68 14.61
CA VAL A 150 8.15 16.77 15.56
C VAL A 150 9.26 16.03 14.80
N SER A 151 10.51 16.20 15.21
CA SER A 151 11.65 15.53 14.58
C SER A 151 11.61 14.01 14.88
N GLY A 152 11.14 13.20 13.93
CA GLY A 152 11.15 11.73 14.09
C GLY A 152 10.62 10.88 12.94
N ASN A 153 9.57 11.29 12.22
CA ASN A 153 8.76 10.31 11.46
C ASN A 153 8.95 10.26 9.93
N PHE A 154 9.80 11.10 9.33
CA PHE A 154 9.87 11.20 7.85
C PHE A 154 10.63 10.04 7.15
N TYR A 155 11.26 9.13 7.90
CA TYR A 155 12.14 8.10 7.34
C TYR A 155 11.41 6.86 6.80
N LEU A 156 10.13 6.66 7.10
CA LEU A 156 9.42 5.40 6.81
C LEU A 156 8.92 5.27 5.37
N VAL A 157 8.66 6.38 4.66
CA VAL A 157 8.06 6.33 3.30
C VAL A 157 9.08 6.42 2.17
N VAL A 158 10.36 6.65 2.49
CA VAL A 158 11.45 6.91 1.52
C VAL A 158 11.73 5.73 0.57
N ASN A 159 11.13 4.57 0.78
CA ASN A 159 11.48 3.33 0.08
C ASN A 159 10.40 2.81 -0.88
N PHE A 160 9.22 3.44 -0.92
CA PHE A 160 8.08 2.99 -1.73
C PHE A 160 8.42 2.85 -3.22
N LEU A 161 9.16 3.84 -3.78
CA LEU A 161 9.52 3.88 -5.20
C LEU A 161 10.42 2.70 -5.61
N ASP A 162 11.39 2.33 -4.79
CA ASP A 162 12.31 1.23 -5.08
C ASP A 162 11.57 -0.11 -5.12
N PHE A 163 10.66 -0.35 -4.17
CA PHE A 163 9.88 -1.58 -4.09
C PHE A 163 8.89 -1.71 -5.24
N LEU A 164 8.27 -0.61 -5.63
CA LEU A 164 7.37 -0.57 -6.77
C LEU A 164 8.12 -0.76 -8.09
N ASN A 165 9.28 -0.14 -8.28
CA ASN A 165 10.09 -0.34 -9.48
C ASN A 165 10.52 -1.81 -9.62
N PHE A 166 10.87 -2.45 -8.51
CA PHE A 166 11.13 -3.89 -8.49
C PHE A 166 9.88 -4.70 -8.84
N PHE A 167 8.72 -4.37 -8.28
CA PHE A 167 7.45 -5.00 -8.64
C PHE A 167 7.17 -4.91 -10.14
N ILE A 168 7.20 -3.71 -10.71
CA ILE A 168 6.89 -3.44 -12.11
C ILE A 168 7.90 -4.12 -13.04
N ALA A 169 9.19 -4.09 -12.71
CA ALA A 169 10.20 -4.82 -13.47
C ALA A 169 9.88 -6.32 -13.51
N ASN A 170 9.56 -6.92 -12.36
CA ASN A 170 9.22 -8.35 -12.30
C ASN A 170 7.83 -8.69 -12.90
N LEU A 171 6.99 -7.68 -13.15
CA LEU A 171 5.77 -7.84 -13.94
C LEU A 171 6.10 -7.87 -15.44
N LEU A 172 6.92 -6.92 -15.93
CA LEU A 172 7.23 -6.76 -17.35
C LEU A 172 8.15 -7.85 -17.91
N PHE A 173 9.11 -8.31 -17.11
CA PHE A 173 10.13 -9.26 -17.57
C PHE A 173 9.79 -10.73 -17.34
N TYR A 174 8.69 -11.03 -16.64
CA TYR A 174 8.26 -12.40 -16.30
C TYR A 174 6.76 -12.61 -16.53
N LEU A 175 6.20 -11.99 -17.58
CA LEU A 175 5.02 -12.53 -18.23
C LEU A 175 5.47 -13.75 -19.06
N PRO A 176 4.87 -14.94 -18.87
CA PRO A 176 5.16 -16.11 -19.69
C PRO A 176 4.83 -15.89 -21.17
#